data_AF-A0A2V7Z9K4-F1
#
_entry.id   AF-A0A2V7Z9K4-F1
#
_cell.length_a   1.000
_cell.length_b   1.000
_cell.length_c   1.000
_cell.angle_alpha   90.00
_cell.angle_beta   90.00
_cell.angle_gamma   90.00
#
_symmetry.space_group_name_H-M   'P 1'
#
loop_
_entity.id
_entity.type
_entity.pdbx_description
1 polymer ?
#
loop_
_entity_poly.entity_id
_entity_poly.type
_entity_poly.pdbx_seq_one_letter_code
_entity_poly.pdbx_strand_id
1 'polypeptide(L)'
;MTTVQELSVLHRRYADISHRFRAGWTFHQFLQSLGKTLLQRVEDQHSTEFQNLYSGLKDISQSLNASESEKIRHRLEAIDRRLTELIAALDAEDSKVTPDLLRQFFRRVKNYDEKILSQLVRFYLYAHVSGPWPTERLDKIDFLLARLSEEVDDRSGELVLRDHHRLTEIFQGIWGQLNEGPPGDQLIEESRAAIDGLRHEMGGVESLDALNESGLIRRYRETKHGLGRNYFYPELLLAIQETNLVFKSRIQKLYRQEEQRIVAEYQRVFELEREVSLDSQLDRELAAFREEIERFEKQLQKEEFRLGDIAQIRQKVRELLPRLTAGRPPTGERPSVSRMVTSTGEVALQRAAGAAAAPLSSAEELLGDYYRRLVDTLKEINPPDLAPERVVLRPEIFALRVEAREVEAYRRVFGKGEHDRELEQFLLESAALRIRINEEAHDISSLLDETSVTGDAIVFARARLTCRTADAYLWRFNNVLQEQMMAGNMAECRQIQLLRMRLMRDYSGLWLLAFKPLYKRQPIGGTLA
;
A
#
# COMPACT_ATOMS: atom_id res chain seq x y z
N MET A 1 31.18 52.86 -1.75
CA MET A 1 29.88 52.64 -2.42
C MET A 1 29.75 51.16 -2.66
N THR A 2 28.79 50.52 -2.00
CA THR A 2 28.48 49.10 -2.18
C THR A 2 27.96 48.88 -3.59
N THR A 3 28.66 48.05 -4.34
CA THR A 3 28.34 47.79 -5.74
C THR A 3 27.09 46.89 -5.84
N VAL A 4 26.31 46.99 -6.91
CA VAL A 4 25.15 46.11 -7.17
C VAL A 4 25.54 44.62 -7.12
N GLN A 5 26.80 44.31 -7.42
CA GLN A 5 27.38 42.98 -7.32
C GLN A 5 27.54 42.49 -5.86
N GLU A 6 27.93 43.36 -4.93
CA GLU A 6 28.03 42.98 -3.50
C GLU A 6 26.65 42.68 -2.90
N LEU A 7 25.63 43.45 -3.31
CA LEU A 7 24.26 43.23 -2.87
C LEU A 7 23.70 41.91 -3.41
N SER A 8 23.99 41.54 -4.66
CA SER A 8 23.54 40.27 -5.24
C SER A 8 24.19 39.05 -4.57
N VAL A 9 25.47 39.15 -4.19
CA VAL A 9 26.16 38.14 -3.38
C VAL A 9 25.49 37.96 -2.01
N LEU A 10 25.12 39.07 -1.34
CA LEU A 10 24.40 39.00 -0.07
C LEU A 10 23.01 38.36 -0.20
N HIS A 11 22.26 38.67 -1.27
CA HIS A 11 20.97 38.04 -1.54
C HIS A 11 21.12 36.53 -1.76
N ARG A 12 22.13 36.11 -2.54
CA ARG A 12 22.41 34.68 -2.77
C ARG A 12 22.76 33.97 -1.47
N ARG A 13 23.60 34.59 -0.63
CA ARG A 13 23.99 34.04 0.68
C ARG A 13 22.80 33.94 1.63
N TYR A 14 21.95 34.97 1.69
CA TYR A 14 20.72 34.94 2.47
C TYR A 14 19.79 33.81 2.00
N ALA A 15 19.61 33.65 0.69
CA ALA A 15 18.79 32.58 0.13
C ALA A 15 19.33 31.19 0.53
N ASP A 16 20.64 30.95 0.39
CA ASP A 16 21.27 29.69 0.79
C ASP A 16 21.08 29.37 2.28
N ILE A 17 21.37 30.33 3.16
CA ILE A 17 21.17 30.17 4.61
C ILE A 17 19.68 29.91 4.92
N SER A 18 18.76 30.57 4.22
CA SER A 18 17.32 30.35 4.39
C SER A 18 16.85 28.97 3.90
N HIS A 19 17.50 28.41 2.88
CA HIS A 19 17.27 27.03 2.44
C HIS A 19 17.80 26.02 3.45
N ARG A 20 19.03 26.21 3.95
CA ARG A 20 19.63 25.39 5.03
C ARG A 20 18.80 25.43 6.31
N PHE A 21 18.33 26.61 6.69
CA PHE A 21 17.46 26.80 7.86
C PHE A 21 16.16 25.98 7.73
N ARG A 22 15.49 26.05 6.57
CA ARG A 22 14.27 25.28 6.33
C ARG A 22 14.50 23.77 6.39
N ALA A 23 15.58 23.29 5.78
CA ALA A 23 15.95 21.88 5.84
C ALA A 23 16.21 21.42 7.28
N GLY A 24 17.01 22.18 8.04
CA GLY A 24 17.29 21.91 9.46
C GLY A 24 16.03 21.94 10.33
N TRP A 25 15.16 22.93 10.14
CA TRP A 25 13.90 23.05 10.88
C TRP A 25 12.96 21.88 10.59
N THR A 26 12.76 21.52 9.32
CA THR A 26 11.93 20.36 8.95
C THR A 26 12.50 19.07 9.53
N PHE A 27 13.82 18.90 9.54
CA PHE A 27 14.46 17.74 10.13
C PHE A 27 14.30 17.67 11.66
N HIS A 28 14.44 18.80 12.36
CA HIS A 28 14.14 18.90 13.80
C HIS A 28 12.71 18.48 14.11
N GLN A 29 11.73 18.98 13.35
CA GLN A 29 10.33 18.58 13.49
C GLN A 29 10.12 17.08 13.25
N PHE A 30 10.80 16.51 12.24
CA PHE A 30 10.80 15.08 11.98
C PHE A 30 11.35 14.28 13.17
N LEU A 31 12.51 14.64 13.74
CA LEU A 31 13.07 13.97 14.90
C LEU A 31 12.14 14.05 16.12
N GLN A 32 11.49 15.18 16.36
CA GLN A 32 10.49 15.31 17.42
C GLN A 32 9.29 14.39 17.19
N SER A 33 8.76 14.32 15.97
CA SER A 33 7.66 13.43 15.63
C SER A 33 8.06 11.96 15.77
N LEU A 34 9.27 11.61 15.35
CA LEU A 34 9.83 10.26 15.50
C LEU A 34 10.03 9.90 16.98
N GLY A 35 10.54 10.84 17.78
CA GLY A 35 10.67 10.74 19.23
C GLY A 35 9.34 10.43 19.93
N LYS A 36 8.29 11.18 19.59
CA LYS A 36 6.93 11.00 20.14
C LYS A 36 6.28 9.68 19.71
N THR A 37 6.46 9.27 18.46
CA THR A 37 5.72 8.13 17.88
C THR A 37 6.39 6.77 18.09
N LEU A 38 7.72 6.73 18.19
CA LEU A 38 8.49 5.49 18.23
C LEU A 38 9.42 5.36 19.44
N LEU A 39 9.97 6.46 19.96
CA LEU A 39 11.00 6.42 21.00
C LEU A 39 10.52 6.84 22.41
N GLN A 40 9.26 7.29 22.54
CA GLN A 40 8.70 7.83 23.79
C GLN A 40 9.56 8.93 24.44
N ARG A 41 10.34 9.66 23.64
CA ARG A 41 11.16 10.81 24.09
C ARG A 41 10.50 12.10 23.65
N VAL A 42 10.38 13.06 24.59
CA VAL A 42 9.61 14.31 24.39
C VAL A 42 10.48 15.57 24.52
N GLU A 43 11.79 15.45 24.75
CA GLU A 43 12.63 16.63 24.98
C GLU A 43 12.81 17.47 23.71
N ASP A 44 12.31 18.70 23.75
CA ASP A 44 12.52 19.71 22.73
C ASP A 44 13.73 20.57 23.07
N GLN A 45 14.91 20.15 22.60
CA GLN A 45 16.17 20.78 22.98
C GLN A 45 16.53 22.01 22.11
N HIS A 46 16.02 22.10 20.87
CA HIS A 46 16.48 23.09 19.88
C HIS A 46 15.42 24.09 19.38
N SER A 47 14.14 23.95 19.73
CA SER A 47 13.10 24.85 19.18
C SER A 47 13.35 26.33 19.45
N THR A 48 13.76 26.70 20.66
CA THR A 48 14.06 28.11 20.99
C THR A 48 15.17 28.68 20.10
N GLU A 49 16.18 27.87 19.79
CA GLU A 49 17.30 28.28 18.95
C GLU A 49 16.85 28.50 17.50
N PHE A 50 16.01 27.61 16.96
CA PHE A 50 15.41 27.79 15.64
C PHE A 50 14.51 29.04 15.57
N GLN A 51 13.74 29.36 16.61
CA GLN A 51 12.92 30.59 16.66
C GLN A 51 13.79 31.86 16.65
N ASN A 52 14.91 31.84 17.37
CA ASN A 52 15.87 32.95 17.37
C ASN A 52 16.50 33.15 15.99
N LEU A 53 16.91 32.07 15.32
CA LEU A 53 17.46 32.14 13.96
C LEU A 53 16.43 32.61 12.94
N TYR A 54 15.17 32.15 13.04
CA TYR A 54 14.09 32.61 12.18
C TYR A 54 13.86 34.11 12.32
N SER A 55 13.81 34.62 13.56
CA SER A 55 13.65 36.04 13.84
C SER A 55 14.80 36.85 13.24
N GLY A 56 16.05 36.40 13.41
CA GLY A 56 17.22 37.03 12.81
C GLY A 56 17.19 37.06 11.27
N LEU A 57 16.78 35.95 10.64
CA LEU A 57 16.62 35.89 9.17
C LEU A 57 15.50 36.81 8.68
N LYS A 58 14.41 36.93 9.43
CA LYS A 58 13.29 37.82 9.11
C LYS A 58 13.73 39.29 9.18
N ASP A 59 14.48 39.68 10.21
CA ASP A 59 15.00 41.04 10.34
C ASP A 59 15.97 41.40 9.20
N ILE A 60 16.82 40.44 8.79
CA ILE A 60 17.74 40.62 7.66
C ILE A 60 16.96 40.79 6.35
N SER A 61 15.91 40.00 6.12
CA SER A 61 15.03 40.11 4.95
C SER A 61 14.46 41.52 4.79
N GLN A 62 14.05 42.14 5.90
CA GLN A 62 13.47 43.49 5.92
C GLN A 62 14.51 44.61 5.78
N SER A 63 15.79 44.33 6.07
CA SER A 63 16.88 45.32 6.05
C SER A 63 17.84 45.16 4.87
N LEU A 64 17.54 44.28 3.90
CA LEU A 64 18.42 43.92 2.77
C LEU A 64 18.57 45.06 1.74
N ASN A 65 19.29 46.11 2.12
CA ASN A 65 19.56 47.30 1.32
C ASN A 65 21.07 47.61 1.24
N ALA A 66 21.46 48.49 0.30
CA ALA A 66 22.86 48.79 0.02
C ALA A 66 23.58 49.56 1.15
N SER A 67 22.84 50.28 2.01
CA SER A 67 23.39 51.12 3.08
C SER A 67 23.88 50.34 4.31
N GLU A 68 23.36 49.14 4.55
CA GLU A 68 23.68 48.33 5.75
C GLU A 68 24.40 47.01 5.44
N SER A 69 24.97 46.88 4.24
CA SER A 69 25.56 45.64 3.71
C SER A 69 26.56 44.96 4.65
N GLU A 70 27.45 45.72 5.30
CA GLU A 70 28.48 45.17 6.21
C GLU A 70 27.87 44.59 7.48
N LYS A 71 26.90 45.30 8.08
CA LYS A 71 26.18 44.84 9.26
C LYS A 71 25.38 43.58 8.95
N ILE A 72 24.74 43.55 7.78
CA ILE A 72 23.99 42.38 7.30
C ILE A 72 24.92 41.20 7.07
N ARG A 73 26.10 41.42 6.49
CA ARG A 73 27.11 40.37 6.27
C ARG A 73 27.53 39.72 7.59
N HIS A 74 27.89 40.50 8.60
CA HIS A 74 28.25 39.98 9.91
C HIS A 74 27.10 39.24 10.61
N ARG A 75 25.86 39.74 10.48
CA ARG A 75 24.68 39.03 11.01
C ARG A 75 24.43 37.71 10.30
N LEU A 76 24.54 37.67 8.97
CA LEU A 76 24.44 36.43 8.19
C LEU A 76 25.54 35.43 8.60
N GLU A 77 26.77 35.89 8.83
CA GLU A 77 27.87 35.05 9.32
C GLU A 77 27.63 34.49 10.72
N ALA A 78 26.99 35.24 11.61
CA ALA A 78 26.63 34.76 12.93
C ALA A 78 25.52 33.69 12.85
N ILE A 79 24.49 33.94 12.04
CA ILE A 79 23.38 32.99 11.80
C ILE A 79 23.92 31.70 11.15
N ASP A 80 24.78 31.82 10.14
CA ASP A 80 25.38 30.70 9.41
C ASP A 80 26.21 29.80 10.32
N ARG A 81 27.04 30.39 11.19
CA ARG A 81 27.80 29.64 12.21
C ARG A 81 26.87 28.89 13.16
N ARG A 82 25.87 29.56 13.72
CA ARG A 82 24.94 28.93 14.65
C ARG A 82 24.08 27.85 13.99
N LEU A 83 23.67 28.06 12.74
CA LEU A 83 22.94 27.06 11.96
C LEU A 83 23.81 25.83 11.66
N THR A 84 25.11 26.02 11.41
CA THR A 84 26.06 24.93 11.22
C THR A 84 26.20 24.08 12.48
N GLU A 85 26.31 24.71 13.67
CA GLU A 85 26.32 24.01 14.97
C GLU A 85 25.03 23.21 15.18
N LEU A 86 23.87 23.80 14.88
CA LEU A 86 22.57 23.12 14.99
C LEU A 86 22.45 21.92 14.04
N ILE A 87 22.86 22.07 12.78
CA ILE A 87 22.84 20.97 11.81
C ILE A 87 23.73 19.82 12.31
N ALA A 88 24.92 20.12 12.84
CA ALA A 88 25.81 19.10 13.40
C ALA A 88 25.20 18.40 14.62
N ALA A 89 24.52 19.14 15.51
CA ALA A 89 23.81 18.56 16.65
C ALA A 89 22.66 17.63 16.20
N LEU A 90 21.87 18.05 15.21
CA LEU A 90 20.80 17.23 14.64
C LEU A 90 21.35 15.99 13.92
N ASP A 91 22.50 16.10 13.25
CA ASP A 91 23.16 14.97 12.59
C ASP A 91 23.67 13.95 13.62
N ALA A 92 24.17 14.42 14.77
CA ALA A 92 24.54 13.56 15.89
C ALA A 92 23.32 12.81 16.46
N GLU A 93 22.14 13.44 16.52
CA GLU A 93 20.90 12.75 16.90
C GLU A 93 20.42 11.77 15.82
N ASP A 94 20.56 12.10 14.53
CA ASP A 94 20.21 11.20 13.42
C ASP A 94 21.04 9.91 13.41
N SER A 95 22.28 9.94 13.92
CA SER A 95 23.12 8.74 14.05
C SER A 95 22.47 7.63 14.91
N LYS A 96 21.51 8.00 15.78
CA LYS A 96 20.75 7.06 16.62
C LYS A 96 19.52 6.50 15.89
N VAL A 97 19.15 7.07 14.75
CA VAL A 97 18.00 6.66 13.93
C VAL A 97 18.49 5.71 12.84
N THR A 98 18.07 4.46 12.85
CA THR A 98 18.41 3.51 11.78
C THR A 98 17.53 3.73 10.54
N PRO A 99 17.96 3.30 9.33
CA PRO A 99 17.10 3.33 8.15
C PRO A 99 15.76 2.60 8.35
N ASP A 100 15.75 1.54 9.15
CA ASP A 100 14.53 0.79 9.49
C ASP A 100 13.56 1.62 10.35
N LEU A 101 14.04 2.31 11.38
CA LEU A 101 13.22 3.20 12.21
C LEU A 101 12.59 4.32 11.37
N LEU A 102 13.35 4.89 10.43
CA LEU A 102 12.85 5.89 9.49
C LEU A 102 11.73 5.29 8.61
N ARG A 103 11.92 4.08 8.06
CA ARG A 103 10.88 3.40 7.28
C ARG A 103 9.62 3.14 8.10
N GLN A 104 9.76 2.68 9.34
CA GLN A 104 8.63 2.44 10.24
C GLN A 104 7.85 3.73 10.52
N PHE A 105 8.54 4.84 10.73
CA PHE A 105 7.89 6.15 10.91
C PHE A 105 7.02 6.52 9.70
N PHE A 106 7.59 6.45 8.49
CA PHE A 106 6.87 6.78 7.25
C PHE A 106 5.82 5.74 6.83
N ARG A 107 5.84 4.52 7.39
CA ARG A 107 4.70 3.58 7.27
C ARG A 107 3.50 4.03 8.10
N ARG A 108 3.73 4.64 9.27
CA ARG A 108 2.67 5.11 10.18
C ARG A 108 2.09 6.46 9.76
N VAL A 109 2.94 7.36 9.26
CA VAL A 109 2.51 8.68 8.79
C VAL A 109 1.99 8.56 7.36
N LYS A 110 0.66 8.59 7.17
CA LYS A 110 0.03 8.42 5.85
C LYS A 110 0.08 9.66 4.95
N ASN A 111 0.26 10.86 5.52
CA ASN A 111 0.24 12.12 4.78
C ASN A 111 1.57 12.86 4.96
N TYR A 112 2.37 12.94 3.90
CA TYR A 112 3.56 13.78 3.84
C TYR A 112 3.65 14.42 2.44
N ASP A 113 3.96 15.71 2.40
CA ASP A 113 4.07 16.50 1.17
C ASP A 113 5.46 16.32 0.53
N GLU A 114 5.53 16.42 -0.80
CA GLU A 114 6.76 16.49 -1.62
C GLU A 114 7.79 17.45 -1.01
N LYS A 115 7.29 18.59 -0.50
CA LYS A 115 8.13 19.62 0.13
C LYS A 115 8.87 19.10 1.35
N ILE A 116 8.21 18.33 2.21
CA ILE A 116 8.81 17.78 3.44
C ILE A 116 9.89 16.79 3.06
N LEU A 117 9.58 15.82 2.20
CA LEU A 117 10.56 14.83 1.72
C LEU A 117 11.78 15.50 1.08
N SER A 118 11.55 16.52 0.25
CA SER A 118 12.62 17.30 -0.37
C SER A 118 13.49 18.00 0.66
N GLN A 119 12.91 18.61 1.71
CA GLN A 119 13.68 19.24 2.79
C GLN A 119 14.49 18.22 3.60
N LEU A 120 13.95 17.02 3.84
CA LEU A 120 14.67 15.96 4.55
C LEU A 120 15.86 15.44 3.73
N VAL A 121 15.70 15.25 2.42
CA VAL A 121 16.82 14.92 1.54
C VAL A 121 17.88 16.02 1.60
N ARG A 122 17.47 17.29 1.45
CA ARG A 122 18.40 18.43 1.52
C ARG A 122 19.13 18.52 2.85
N PHE A 123 18.48 18.20 3.97
CA PHE A 123 19.14 18.14 5.26
C PHE A 123 20.32 17.16 5.24
N TYR A 124 20.11 15.93 4.77
CA TYR A 124 21.19 14.94 4.68
C TYR A 124 22.33 15.37 3.76
N LEU A 125 22.02 16.13 2.70
CA LEU A 125 23.03 16.73 1.84
C LEU A 125 23.82 17.84 2.55
N TYR A 126 23.16 18.72 3.30
CA TYR A 126 23.82 19.79 4.06
C TYR A 126 24.61 19.28 5.27
N ALA A 127 24.15 18.21 5.90
CA ALA A 127 24.83 17.56 7.02
C ALA A 127 26.02 16.70 6.57
N HIS A 128 26.14 16.39 5.26
CA HIS A 128 27.27 15.62 4.77
C HIS A 128 28.52 16.48 4.68
N VAL A 129 29.44 16.22 5.59
CA VAL A 129 30.78 16.81 5.56
C VAL A 129 31.65 15.93 4.66
N SER A 130 32.44 16.59 3.79
CA SER A 130 33.36 16.01 2.81
C SER A 130 33.85 14.58 3.12
N GLY A 131 33.75 13.69 2.14
CA GLY A 131 34.20 12.32 2.26
C GLY A 131 33.30 11.36 1.47
N PRO A 132 33.55 10.04 1.57
CA PRO A 132 32.65 9.04 1.03
C PRO A 132 31.31 9.09 1.78
N TRP A 133 30.23 8.80 1.08
CA TRP A 133 28.90 8.76 1.68
C TRP A 133 28.75 7.52 2.57
N PRO A 134 28.35 7.67 3.85
CA PRO A 134 28.02 6.54 4.70
C PRO A 134 26.86 5.73 4.11
N THR A 135 26.99 4.41 4.12
CA THR A 135 25.97 3.49 3.54
C THR A 135 24.60 3.68 4.18
N GLU A 136 24.52 3.81 5.51
CA GLU A 136 23.26 4.05 6.21
C GLU A 136 22.59 5.36 5.80
N ARG A 137 23.38 6.43 5.59
CA ARG A 137 22.87 7.71 5.14
C ARG A 137 22.33 7.61 3.72
N LEU A 138 23.05 6.94 2.81
CA LEU A 138 22.56 6.67 1.46
C LEU A 138 21.27 5.87 1.49
N ASP A 139 21.13 4.87 2.36
CA ASP A 139 19.89 4.09 2.44
C ASP A 139 18.69 4.90 2.96
N LYS A 140 18.92 5.86 3.86
CA LYS A 140 17.88 6.82 4.31
C LYS A 140 17.48 7.75 3.16
N ILE A 141 18.46 8.30 2.44
CA ILE A 141 18.21 9.19 1.31
C ILE A 141 17.51 8.43 0.16
N ASP A 142 17.96 7.23 -0.17
CA ASP A 142 17.37 6.37 -1.20
C ASP A 142 15.90 6.07 -0.88
N PHE A 143 15.57 5.78 0.38
CA PHE A 143 14.18 5.63 0.80
C PHE A 143 13.37 6.91 0.62
N LEU A 144 13.89 8.06 1.04
CA LEU A 144 13.19 9.34 0.90
C LEU A 144 12.98 9.73 -0.57
N LEU A 145 13.98 9.48 -1.42
CA LEU A 145 13.92 9.72 -2.86
C LEU A 145 12.95 8.77 -3.55
N ALA A 146 12.91 7.49 -3.16
CA ALA A 146 11.90 6.55 -3.64
C ALA A 146 10.49 7.05 -3.28
N ARG A 147 10.26 7.47 -2.03
CA ARG A 147 8.96 8.04 -1.62
C ARG A 147 8.61 9.35 -2.31
N LEU A 148 9.61 10.18 -2.62
CA LEU A 148 9.43 11.43 -3.36
C LEU A 148 9.03 11.19 -4.81
N SER A 149 9.48 10.07 -5.37
CA SER A 149 9.31 9.68 -6.77
C SER A 149 8.08 8.81 -7.01
N GLU A 150 7.50 8.24 -5.96
CA GLU A 150 6.29 7.42 -6.01
C GLU A 150 5.03 8.29 -5.97
N GLU A 151 4.06 7.95 -6.81
CA GLU A 151 2.67 8.36 -6.68
C GLU A 151 1.75 7.15 -6.85
N VAL A 152 0.54 7.23 -6.31
CA VAL A 152 -0.47 6.18 -6.51
C VAL A 152 -1.27 6.57 -7.74
N ASP A 153 -1.30 5.70 -8.74
CA ASP A 153 -2.14 5.92 -9.92
C ASP A 153 -3.62 5.77 -9.53
N ASP A 154 -4.39 6.84 -9.70
CA ASP A 154 -5.81 6.90 -9.37
C ASP A 154 -6.64 5.83 -10.10
N ARG A 155 -6.16 5.32 -11.24
CA ARG A 155 -6.88 4.33 -12.07
C ARG A 155 -6.63 2.90 -11.63
N SER A 156 -5.36 2.53 -11.42
CA SER A 156 -4.95 1.17 -11.07
C SER A 156 -4.79 0.95 -9.57
N GLY A 157 -4.64 2.01 -8.78
CA GLY A 157 -4.25 1.95 -7.37
C GLY A 157 -2.82 1.45 -7.16
N GLU A 158 -2.04 1.27 -8.23
CA GLU A 158 -0.65 0.84 -8.17
C GLU A 158 0.29 2.02 -7.96
N LEU A 159 1.46 1.74 -7.41
CA LEU A 159 2.52 2.74 -7.31
C LEU A 159 3.15 2.93 -8.68
N VAL A 160 3.16 4.17 -9.15
CA VAL A 160 3.81 4.58 -10.39
C VAL A 160 4.86 5.65 -10.09
N LEU A 161 5.74 5.88 -11.05
CA LEU A 161 6.68 6.98 -10.97
C LEU A 161 5.92 8.28 -11.23
N ARG A 162 6.16 9.30 -10.41
CA ARG A 162 5.70 10.67 -10.66
C ARG A 162 6.23 11.16 -12.00
N ASP A 163 5.53 12.14 -12.57
CA ASP A 163 5.90 12.84 -13.80
C ASP A 163 7.43 13.05 -13.94
N HIS A 164 8.00 12.51 -15.01
CA HIS A 164 9.43 12.53 -15.29
C HIS A 164 10.00 13.95 -15.37
N HIS A 165 9.24 14.91 -15.89
CA HIS A 165 9.69 16.30 -15.98
C HIS A 165 9.83 16.90 -14.58
N ARG A 166 8.82 16.71 -13.72
CA ARG A 166 8.86 17.15 -12.33
C ARG A 166 10.01 16.52 -11.53
N LEU A 167 10.25 15.22 -11.69
CA LEU A 167 11.37 14.55 -11.03
C LEU A 167 12.72 15.06 -11.52
N THR A 168 12.84 15.33 -12.82
CA THR A 168 14.05 15.92 -13.40
C THR A 168 14.36 17.29 -12.79
N GLU A 169 13.36 18.17 -12.63
CA GLU A 169 13.55 19.47 -11.95
C GLU A 169 14.06 19.31 -10.51
N ILE A 170 13.46 18.39 -9.76
CA ILE A 170 13.83 18.11 -8.37
C ILE A 170 15.26 17.58 -8.28
N PHE A 171 15.61 16.60 -9.11
CA PHE A 171 16.94 15.98 -9.12
C PHE A 171 18.02 16.94 -9.61
N GLN A 172 17.73 17.79 -10.60
CA GLN A 172 18.62 18.87 -11.00
C GLN A 172 18.87 19.85 -9.84
N GLY A 173 17.83 20.18 -9.06
CA GLY A 173 17.97 21.01 -7.87
C GLY A 173 18.86 20.38 -6.79
N ILE A 174 18.75 19.06 -6.60
CA ILE A 174 19.61 18.28 -5.68
C ILE A 174 21.06 18.26 -6.17
N TRP A 175 21.28 17.97 -7.45
CA TRP A 175 22.60 17.95 -8.06
C TRP A 175 23.30 19.31 -7.99
N GLY A 176 22.57 20.39 -8.30
CA GLY A 176 23.07 21.75 -8.21
C GLY A 176 23.53 22.13 -6.80
N GLN A 177 22.95 21.54 -5.74
CA GLN A 177 23.35 21.77 -4.36
C GLN A 177 24.70 21.11 -4.03
N LEU A 178 25.03 19.98 -4.65
CA LEU A 178 26.34 19.33 -4.49
C LEU A 178 27.47 20.14 -5.15
N ASN A 179 27.10 21.03 -6.09
CA ASN A 179 28.01 21.88 -6.84
C ASN A 179 29.13 21.09 -7.54
N GLU A 180 28.77 19.92 -8.07
CA GLU A 180 29.67 19.04 -8.82
C GLU A 180 29.52 19.24 -10.33
N GLY A 181 30.64 19.12 -11.05
CA GLY A 181 30.63 19.09 -12.51
C GLY A 181 29.99 17.79 -13.02
N PRO A 182 29.42 17.80 -14.23
CA PRO A 182 28.79 16.60 -14.78
C PRO A 182 29.78 15.42 -14.82
N PRO A 183 29.34 14.19 -14.50
CA PRO A 183 30.16 13.01 -14.73
C PRO A 183 30.45 12.85 -16.22
N GLY A 184 31.56 12.20 -16.56
CA GLY A 184 31.89 11.92 -17.95
C GLY A 184 30.88 10.98 -18.59
N ASP A 185 30.56 11.21 -19.86
CA ASP A 185 29.53 10.47 -20.62
C ASP A 185 29.72 8.95 -20.52
N GLN A 186 30.97 8.47 -20.61
CA GLN A 186 31.29 7.05 -20.47
C GLN A 186 30.85 6.45 -19.13
N LEU A 187 31.07 7.17 -18.02
CA LEU A 187 30.64 6.71 -16.69
C LEU A 187 29.11 6.64 -16.60
N ILE A 188 28.41 7.61 -17.20
CA ILE A 188 26.94 7.63 -17.25
C ILE A 188 26.45 6.43 -18.02
N GLU A 189 26.98 6.18 -19.21
CA GLU A 189 26.61 5.05 -20.06
C GLU A 189 26.86 3.70 -19.37
N GLU A 190 28.04 3.51 -18.80
CA GLU A 190 28.40 2.28 -18.07
C GLU A 190 27.50 2.04 -16.85
N SER A 191 27.26 3.10 -16.06
CA SER A 191 26.41 3.02 -14.87
C SER A 191 24.96 2.73 -15.23
N ARG A 192 24.47 3.36 -16.30
CA ARG A 192 23.11 3.17 -16.79
C ARG A 192 22.92 1.77 -17.36
N ALA A 193 23.87 1.28 -18.16
CA ALA A 193 23.84 -0.09 -18.67
C ALA A 193 23.84 -1.13 -17.54
N ALA A 194 24.61 -0.90 -16.47
CA ALA A 194 24.61 -1.77 -15.29
C ALA A 194 23.25 -1.77 -14.56
N ILE A 195 22.62 -0.59 -14.38
CA ILE A 195 21.30 -0.45 -13.76
C ILE A 195 20.22 -1.12 -14.62
N ASP A 196 20.22 -0.87 -15.93
CA ASP A 196 19.24 -1.43 -16.86
C ASP A 196 19.39 -2.95 -16.99
N GLY A 197 20.63 -3.46 -16.96
CA GLY A 197 20.91 -4.90 -16.90
C GLY A 197 20.29 -5.57 -15.66
N LEU A 198 20.46 -4.97 -14.48
CA LEU A 198 19.84 -5.45 -13.23
C LEU A 198 18.32 -5.37 -13.28
N ARG A 199 17.76 -4.30 -13.88
CA ARG A 199 16.32 -4.13 -14.08
C ARG A 199 15.75 -5.23 -14.99
N HIS A 200 16.44 -5.56 -16.07
CA HIS A 200 16.04 -6.63 -16.99
C HIS A 200 16.10 -8.00 -16.30
N GLU A 201 17.19 -8.28 -15.58
CA GLU A 201 17.35 -9.53 -14.81
C GLU A 201 16.22 -9.70 -13.79
N MET A 202 15.84 -8.64 -13.07
CA MET A 202 14.71 -8.64 -12.14
C MET A 202 13.37 -8.98 -12.82
N GLY A 203 13.18 -8.55 -14.07
CA GLY A 203 12.00 -8.90 -14.87
C GLY A 203 11.86 -10.41 -15.11
N GLY A 204 12.98 -11.12 -15.23
CA GLY A 204 13.04 -12.57 -15.46
C GLY A 204 12.92 -13.44 -14.20
N VAL A 205 12.96 -12.85 -13.00
CA VAL A 205 12.88 -13.62 -11.74
C VAL A 205 11.46 -14.10 -11.49
N GLU A 206 11.23 -15.42 -11.49
CA GLU A 206 9.88 -16.01 -11.35
C GLU A 206 9.49 -16.44 -9.92
N SER A 207 10.45 -16.57 -8.99
CA SER A 207 10.20 -17.02 -7.62
C SER A 207 11.06 -16.29 -6.59
N LEU A 208 10.66 -16.35 -5.31
CA LEU A 208 11.44 -15.77 -4.21
C LEU A 208 12.78 -16.53 -3.99
N ASP A 209 12.84 -17.83 -4.26
CA ASP A 209 14.09 -18.58 -4.19
C ASP A 209 15.07 -18.11 -5.25
N ALA A 210 14.63 -17.96 -6.50
CA ALA A 210 15.46 -17.44 -7.60
C ALA A 210 15.94 -16.00 -7.32
N LEU A 211 15.11 -15.18 -6.67
CA LEU A 211 15.51 -13.85 -6.22
C LEU A 211 16.62 -13.89 -5.16
N ASN A 212 16.52 -14.80 -4.20
CA ASN A 212 17.52 -14.96 -3.15
C ASN A 212 18.83 -15.54 -3.69
N GLU A 213 18.77 -16.56 -4.55
CA GLU A 213 19.93 -17.22 -5.15
C GLU A 213 20.69 -16.30 -6.12
N SER A 214 19.99 -15.47 -6.89
CA SER A 214 20.60 -14.52 -7.83
C SER A 214 21.40 -13.39 -7.14
N GLY A 215 21.15 -13.14 -5.85
CA GLY A 215 21.80 -12.06 -5.11
C GLY A 215 21.49 -10.66 -5.66
N LEU A 216 20.45 -10.52 -6.47
CA LEU A 216 20.11 -9.30 -7.22
C LEU A 216 19.98 -8.06 -6.35
N ILE A 217 19.27 -8.19 -5.21
CA ILE A 217 19.07 -7.07 -4.28
C ILE A 217 20.41 -6.55 -3.74
N ARG A 218 21.34 -7.47 -3.42
CA ARG A 218 22.67 -7.13 -2.91
C ARG A 218 23.50 -6.46 -4.00
N ARG A 219 23.57 -7.04 -5.19
CA ARG A 219 24.29 -6.47 -6.35
C ARG A 219 23.78 -5.08 -6.71
N TYR A 220 22.46 -4.89 -6.69
CA TYR A 220 21.87 -3.58 -6.96
C TYR A 220 22.21 -2.56 -5.88
N ARG A 221 22.18 -2.94 -4.60
CA ARG A 221 22.59 -2.06 -3.51
C ARG A 221 24.08 -1.69 -3.61
N GLU A 222 24.95 -2.65 -3.91
CA GLU A 222 26.39 -2.43 -4.13
C GLU A 222 26.62 -1.49 -5.33
N THR A 223 25.87 -1.65 -6.42
CA THR A 223 25.91 -0.75 -7.59
C THR A 223 25.53 0.68 -7.19
N LYS A 224 24.41 0.86 -6.46
CA LYS A 224 23.98 2.19 -5.99
C LYS A 224 25.00 2.85 -5.07
N HIS A 225 25.54 2.10 -4.10
CA HIS A 225 26.55 2.63 -3.17
C HIS A 225 27.88 2.92 -3.87
N GLY A 226 28.24 2.15 -4.89
CA GLY A 226 29.45 2.33 -5.70
C GLY A 226 29.47 3.62 -6.52
N LEU A 227 28.31 4.20 -6.83
CA LEU A 227 28.21 5.49 -7.55
C LEU A 227 28.69 6.69 -6.70
N GLY A 228 28.72 6.55 -5.37
CA GLY A 228 29.13 7.63 -4.48
C GLY A 228 28.33 8.91 -4.71
N ARG A 229 29.02 9.99 -5.10
CA ARG A 229 28.39 11.29 -5.40
C ARG A 229 27.55 11.27 -6.68
N ASN A 230 27.96 10.49 -7.68
CA ASN A 230 27.25 10.37 -8.96
C ASN A 230 25.87 9.71 -8.82
N TYR A 231 25.57 9.09 -7.68
CA TYR A 231 24.23 8.60 -7.33
C TYR A 231 23.16 9.69 -7.49
N PHE A 232 23.52 10.95 -7.19
CA PHE A 232 22.60 12.10 -7.26
C PHE A 232 22.53 12.76 -8.63
N TYR A 233 23.28 12.27 -9.62
CA TYR A 233 23.23 12.83 -10.97
C TYR A 233 21.85 12.59 -11.58
N PRO A 234 21.16 13.60 -12.16
CA PRO A 234 19.73 13.51 -12.46
C PRO A 234 19.33 12.32 -13.34
N GLU A 235 20.12 12.03 -14.39
CA GLU A 235 19.83 10.90 -15.30
C GLU A 235 19.99 9.54 -14.60
N LEU A 236 21.07 9.38 -13.84
CA LEU A 236 21.33 8.14 -13.08
C LEU A 236 20.31 7.96 -11.96
N LEU A 237 19.98 9.04 -11.25
CA LEU A 237 19.00 9.01 -10.17
C LEU A 237 17.62 8.62 -10.70
N LEU A 238 17.20 9.15 -11.85
CA LEU A 238 15.95 8.78 -12.49
C LEU A 238 15.92 7.28 -12.85
N ALA A 239 17.00 6.78 -13.47
CA ALA A 239 17.14 5.35 -13.78
C ALA A 239 17.14 4.47 -12.51
N ILE A 240 17.70 4.96 -11.41
CA ILE A 240 17.66 4.28 -10.10
C ILE A 240 16.22 4.23 -9.57
N GLN A 241 15.46 5.34 -9.63
CA GLN A 241 14.09 5.36 -9.11
C GLN A 241 13.12 4.51 -9.92
N GLU A 242 13.25 4.51 -11.25
CA GLU A 242 12.52 3.57 -12.12
C GLU A 242 12.83 2.11 -11.76
N THR A 243 14.10 1.78 -11.55
CA THR A 243 14.52 0.43 -11.17
C THR A 243 14.02 0.07 -9.77
N ASN A 244 14.08 0.99 -8.81
CA ASN A 244 13.53 0.82 -7.46
C ASN A 244 12.05 0.44 -7.51
N LEU A 245 11.26 1.11 -8.37
CA LEU A 245 9.85 0.82 -8.55
C LEU A 245 9.62 -0.58 -9.14
N VAL A 246 10.36 -0.95 -10.20
CA VAL A 246 10.29 -2.29 -10.80
C VAL A 246 10.62 -3.38 -9.77
N PHE A 247 11.69 -3.19 -9.00
CA PHE A 247 12.07 -4.11 -7.93
C PHE A 247 10.95 -4.24 -6.91
N LYS A 248 10.41 -3.12 -6.43
CA LYS A 248 9.33 -3.10 -5.44
C LYS A 248 8.07 -3.82 -5.95
N SER A 249 7.59 -3.48 -7.14
CA SER A 249 6.40 -4.10 -7.74
C SER A 249 6.59 -5.58 -8.00
N ARG A 250 7.77 -6.00 -8.50
CA ARG A 250 8.06 -7.42 -8.75
C ARG A 250 8.18 -8.20 -7.44
N ILE A 251 8.88 -7.68 -6.44
CA ILE A 251 9.00 -8.29 -5.11
C ILE A 251 7.62 -8.46 -4.47
N GLN A 252 6.78 -7.41 -4.49
CA GLN A 252 5.41 -7.49 -3.98
C GLN A 252 4.58 -8.55 -4.70
N LYS A 253 4.71 -8.65 -6.03
CA LYS A 253 4.03 -9.69 -6.82
C LYS A 253 4.50 -11.10 -6.44
N LEU A 254 5.81 -11.31 -6.30
CA LEU A 254 6.37 -12.60 -5.88
C LEU A 254 5.91 -12.97 -4.47
N TYR A 255 5.86 -12.01 -3.54
CA TYR A 255 5.31 -12.26 -2.20
C TYR A 255 3.85 -12.67 -2.23
N ARG A 256 2.99 -11.97 -2.98
CA ARG A 256 1.56 -12.34 -3.10
C ARG A 256 1.39 -13.72 -3.74
N GLN A 257 2.20 -14.05 -4.74
CA GLN A 257 2.18 -15.36 -5.39
C GLN A 257 2.61 -16.48 -4.43
N GLU A 258 3.67 -16.26 -3.65
CA GLU A 258 4.13 -17.24 -2.65
C GLU A 258 3.15 -17.36 -1.48
N GLU A 259 2.54 -16.26 -1.03
CA GLU A 259 1.45 -16.28 -0.04
C GLU A 259 0.28 -17.16 -0.52
N GLN A 260 -0.21 -16.93 -1.75
CA GLN A 260 -1.27 -17.75 -2.34
C GLN A 260 -0.88 -19.22 -2.46
N ARG A 261 0.38 -19.50 -2.83
CA ARG A 261 0.91 -20.86 -2.94
C ARG A 261 0.93 -21.57 -1.59
N ILE A 262 1.43 -20.91 -0.55
CA ILE A 262 1.46 -21.46 0.81
C ILE A 262 0.04 -21.75 1.30
N VAL A 263 -0.89 -20.82 1.04
CA VAL A 263 -2.32 -21.00 1.36
C VAL A 263 -2.89 -22.25 0.71
N ALA A 264 -2.66 -22.43 -0.60
CA ALA A 264 -3.09 -23.63 -1.30
C ALA A 264 -2.41 -24.91 -0.76
N GLU A 265 -1.12 -24.85 -0.45
CA GLU A 265 -0.34 -25.98 0.04
C GLU A 265 -0.80 -26.46 1.42
N TYR A 266 -1.07 -25.57 2.38
CA TYR A 266 -1.58 -26.00 3.69
C TYR A 266 -3.05 -26.41 3.66
N GLN A 267 -3.89 -25.78 2.81
CA GLN A 267 -5.26 -26.25 2.60
C GLN A 267 -5.26 -27.68 2.07
N ARG A 268 -4.33 -28.01 1.16
CA ARG A 268 -4.16 -29.38 0.66
C ARG A 268 -3.76 -30.37 1.74
N VAL A 269 -2.91 -29.96 2.69
CA VAL A 269 -2.56 -30.79 3.86
C VAL A 269 -3.80 -31.09 4.71
N PHE A 270 -4.66 -30.10 4.98
CA PHE A 270 -5.91 -30.31 5.73
C PHE A 270 -6.99 -31.09 4.97
N GLU A 271 -7.04 -31.00 3.64
CA GLU A 271 -7.90 -31.87 2.83
C GLU A 271 -7.46 -33.33 2.96
N LEU A 272 -6.17 -33.60 2.80
CA LEU A 272 -5.61 -34.96 2.89
C LEU A 272 -5.72 -35.53 4.31
N GLU A 273 -5.63 -34.70 5.35
CA GLU A 273 -5.90 -35.10 6.74
C GLU A 273 -7.30 -35.71 6.90
N ARG A 274 -8.32 -35.18 6.20
CA ARG A 274 -9.71 -35.68 6.29
C ARG A 274 -9.90 -37.04 5.62
N GLU A 275 -8.99 -37.42 4.72
CA GLU A 275 -9.08 -38.62 3.90
C GLU A 275 -8.21 -39.78 4.42
N VAL A 276 -7.28 -39.52 5.33
CA VAL A 276 -6.25 -40.48 5.78
C VAL A 276 -6.52 -40.92 7.21
N SER A 277 -6.31 -42.21 7.51
CA SER A 277 -6.31 -42.72 8.88
C SER A 277 -5.04 -42.24 9.59
N LEU A 278 -5.18 -41.34 10.56
CA LEU A 278 -4.04 -40.69 11.21
C LEU A 278 -3.52 -41.54 12.38
N ASP A 279 -2.20 -41.69 12.47
CA ASP A 279 -1.54 -42.21 13.67
C ASP A 279 -1.39 -41.09 14.73
N SER A 280 -1.37 -41.46 16.02
CA SER A 280 -1.29 -40.51 17.15
C SER A 280 -0.10 -39.54 17.12
N GLN A 281 0.98 -39.88 16.40
CA GLN A 281 2.12 -39.00 16.18
C GLN A 281 1.84 -37.95 15.08
N LEU A 282 1.20 -38.36 13.98
CA LEU A 282 0.87 -37.48 12.87
C LEU A 282 -0.21 -36.46 13.27
N ASP A 283 -1.16 -36.86 14.13
CA ASP A 283 -2.16 -35.97 14.73
C ASP A 283 -1.51 -34.84 15.56
N ARG A 284 -0.49 -35.15 16.37
CA ARG A 284 0.23 -34.14 17.16
C ARG A 284 1.02 -33.18 16.29
N GLU A 285 1.65 -33.69 15.23
CA GLU A 285 2.40 -32.88 14.27
C GLU A 285 1.46 -31.94 13.49
N LEU A 286 0.26 -32.40 13.10
CA LEU A 286 -0.76 -31.58 12.43
C LEU A 286 -1.39 -30.54 13.37
N ALA A 287 -1.63 -30.87 14.63
CA ALA A 287 -2.11 -29.92 15.63
C ALA A 287 -1.09 -28.78 15.87
N ALA A 288 0.20 -29.10 15.99
CA ALA A 288 1.26 -28.10 16.09
C ALA A 288 1.37 -27.25 14.82
N PHE A 289 1.19 -27.86 13.65
CA PHE A 289 1.18 -27.15 12.38
C PHE A 289 -0.01 -26.18 12.25
N ARG A 290 -1.20 -26.53 12.76
CA ARG A 290 -2.37 -25.62 12.82
C ARG A 290 -2.09 -24.37 13.67
N GLU A 291 -1.48 -24.54 14.84
CA GLU A 291 -1.12 -23.40 15.69
C GLU A 291 -0.10 -22.47 15.00
N GLU A 292 0.86 -23.02 14.27
CA GLU A 292 1.83 -22.24 13.51
C GLU A 292 1.20 -21.49 12.35
N ILE A 293 0.27 -22.11 11.61
CA ILE A 293 -0.49 -21.44 10.56
C ILE A 293 -1.35 -20.32 11.15
N GLU A 294 -2.03 -20.55 12.28
CA GLU A 294 -2.86 -19.51 12.90
C GLU A 294 -2.01 -18.30 13.35
N ARG A 295 -0.79 -18.55 13.84
CA ARG A 295 0.19 -17.49 14.16
C ARG A 295 0.67 -16.78 12.89
N PHE A 296 0.95 -17.53 11.82
CA PHE A 296 1.35 -16.97 10.54
C PHE A 296 0.24 -16.12 9.92
N GLU A 297 -1.00 -16.59 9.88
CA GLU A 297 -2.15 -15.81 9.40
C GLU A 297 -2.35 -14.53 10.22
N LYS A 298 -2.14 -14.59 11.55
CA LYS A 298 -2.16 -13.39 12.41
C LYS A 298 -1.01 -12.43 12.11
N GLN A 299 0.17 -12.90 11.71
CA GLN A 299 1.32 -12.06 11.32
C GLN A 299 1.16 -11.50 9.91
N LEU A 300 0.60 -12.29 8.99
CA LEU A 300 0.24 -11.92 7.63
C LEU A 300 -0.78 -10.75 7.65
N GLN A 301 -1.81 -10.86 8.49
CA GLN A 301 -2.80 -9.79 8.72
C GLN A 301 -2.20 -8.49 9.28
N LYS A 302 -1.00 -8.55 9.87
CA LYS A 302 -0.29 -7.40 10.43
C LYS A 302 0.76 -6.81 9.48
N GLU A 303 0.97 -7.39 8.30
CA GLU A 303 2.10 -7.06 7.39
C GLU A 303 3.48 -7.13 8.08
N GLU A 304 3.61 -7.97 9.11
CA GLU A 304 4.81 -8.14 9.94
C GLU A 304 5.53 -9.46 9.67
N PHE A 305 5.36 -10.06 8.49
CA PHE A 305 5.97 -11.36 8.18
C PHE A 305 7.36 -11.20 7.54
N ARG A 306 8.28 -12.11 7.86
CA ARG A 306 9.64 -12.17 7.28
C ARG A 306 9.76 -13.34 6.33
N LEU A 307 10.69 -13.25 5.36
CA LEU A 307 11.04 -14.35 4.44
C LEU A 307 11.39 -15.67 5.17
N GLY A 308 11.97 -15.57 6.38
CA GLY A 308 12.30 -16.73 7.20
C GLY A 308 11.08 -17.53 7.65
N ASP A 309 9.95 -16.85 7.93
CA ASP A 309 8.73 -17.49 8.42
C ASP A 309 8.07 -18.31 7.30
N ILE A 310 8.10 -17.78 6.07
CA ILE A 310 7.65 -18.47 4.84
C ILE A 310 8.47 -19.75 4.58
N ALA A 311 9.80 -19.66 4.73
CA ALA A 311 10.68 -20.80 4.49
C ALA A 311 10.43 -21.95 5.48
N GLN A 312 10.14 -21.63 6.75
CA GLN A 312 9.82 -22.62 7.79
C GLN A 312 8.51 -23.36 7.50
N ILE A 313 7.45 -22.64 7.11
CA ILE A 313 6.16 -23.26 6.77
C ILE A 313 6.31 -24.18 5.58
N ARG A 314 7.02 -23.73 4.54
CA ARG A 314 7.28 -24.54 3.34
C ARG A 314 8.04 -25.84 3.65
N GLN A 315 8.99 -25.79 4.58
CA GLN A 315 9.73 -26.97 5.00
C GLN A 315 8.80 -28.00 5.66
N LYS A 316 7.94 -27.56 6.59
CA LYS A 316 6.96 -28.45 7.23
C LYS A 316 5.92 -29.00 6.27
N VAL A 317 5.43 -28.20 5.33
CA VAL A 317 4.55 -28.69 4.25
C VAL A 317 5.25 -29.79 3.46
N ARG A 318 6.50 -29.59 3.04
CA ARG A 318 7.28 -30.60 2.29
C ARG A 318 7.49 -31.91 3.07
N GLU A 319 7.53 -31.85 4.40
CA GLU A 319 7.66 -33.03 5.26
C GLU A 319 6.33 -33.77 5.47
N LEU A 320 5.21 -33.05 5.60
CA LEU A 320 3.88 -33.61 5.90
C LEU A 320 3.16 -34.15 4.66
N LEU A 321 3.26 -33.46 3.51
CA LEU A 321 2.51 -33.78 2.29
C LEU A 321 2.81 -35.19 1.74
N PRO A 322 4.07 -35.67 1.70
CA PRO A 322 4.38 -37.03 1.25
C PRO A 322 3.81 -38.11 2.18
N ARG A 323 3.82 -37.87 3.51
CA ARG A 323 3.33 -38.84 4.52
C ARG A 323 1.82 -39.01 4.45
N LEU A 324 1.09 -37.91 4.25
CA LEU A 324 -0.37 -37.93 4.04
C LEU A 324 -0.74 -38.58 2.70
N THR A 325 0.04 -38.35 1.64
CA THR A 325 -0.20 -38.96 0.33
C THR A 325 0.04 -40.49 0.35
N ALA A 326 0.99 -40.96 1.17
CA ALA A 326 1.31 -42.38 1.32
C ALA A 326 0.29 -43.18 2.14
N GLY A 327 -0.55 -42.52 2.94
CA GLY A 327 -1.56 -43.16 3.82
C GLY A 327 -2.90 -43.52 3.12
N ARG A 328 -3.01 -43.32 1.81
CA ARG A 328 -4.25 -43.57 1.05
C ARG A 328 -4.41 -45.07 0.70
N PRO A 329 -5.57 -45.72 0.95
CA PRO A 329 -5.84 -47.05 0.40
C PRO A 329 -6.01 -46.97 -1.13
N PRO A 330 -5.57 -47.99 -1.90
CA PRO A 330 -5.57 -47.93 -3.36
C PRO A 330 -6.98 -48.20 -3.90
N THR A 331 -7.85 -47.19 -3.94
CA THR A 331 -9.04 -47.22 -4.77
C THR A 331 -8.70 -46.63 -6.15
N GLY A 332 -8.81 -47.50 -7.15
CA GLY A 332 -8.41 -47.23 -8.52
C GLY A 332 -9.23 -46.12 -9.16
N GLU A 333 -8.53 -45.07 -9.56
CA GLU A 333 -8.45 -44.60 -10.94
C GLU A 333 -7.22 -43.68 -11.00
N ARG A 334 -6.23 -44.07 -11.81
CA ARG A 334 -5.07 -43.23 -12.10
C ARG A 334 -5.48 -42.21 -13.16
N PRO A 335 -5.41 -40.89 -12.91
CA PRO A 335 -5.15 -39.96 -14.00
C PRO A 335 -3.67 -40.06 -14.33
N SER A 336 -3.38 -40.49 -15.55
CA SER A 336 -2.04 -40.65 -16.11
C SER A 336 -1.20 -39.38 -15.96
N VAL A 337 -0.04 -39.54 -15.32
CA VAL A 337 1.05 -38.56 -15.31
C VAL A 337 1.76 -38.64 -16.66
N SER A 338 1.35 -37.83 -17.64
CA SER A 338 2.17 -37.43 -18.79
C SER A 338 1.50 -36.35 -19.65
N ARG A 339 1.82 -35.08 -19.36
CA ARG A 339 2.28 -34.06 -20.33
C ARG A 339 2.40 -32.71 -19.61
N MET A 340 3.56 -32.46 -19.01
CA MET A 340 4.06 -31.11 -18.74
C MET A 340 4.81 -30.65 -20.00
N VAL A 341 4.10 -30.08 -20.99
CA VAL A 341 4.71 -29.23 -22.04
C VAL A 341 3.63 -28.24 -22.51
N THR A 342 3.92 -26.94 -22.32
CA THR A 342 3.35 -25.74 -22.97
C THR A 342 1.82 -25.56 -23.05
N SER A 343 1.27 -24.69 -22.19
CA SER A 343 0.24 -23.68 -22.50
C SER A 343 -0.29 -23.07 -21.19
N THR A 344 0.45 -22.12 -20.61
CA THR A 344 0.10 -21.43 -19.35
C THR A 344 -0.84 -20.24 -19.54
N GLY A 345 -1.19 -19.88 -20.78
CA GLY A 345 -2.17 -18.82 -21.08
C GLY A 345 -3.61 -19.31 -21.08
N GLU A 346 -3.90 -20.44 -21.73
CA GLU A 346 -5.27 -20.93 -21.90
C GLU A 346 -5.87 -21.55 -20.64
N VAL A 347 -5.05 -22.17 -19.79
CA VAL A 347 -5.52 -22.77 -18.53
C VAL A 347 -5.86 -21.70 -17.48
N ALA A 348 -5.21 -20.54 -17.51
CA ALA A 348 -5.56 -19.40 -16.65
C ALA A 348 -6.85 -18.71 -17.11
N LEU A 349 -7.07 -18.61 -18.43
CA LEU A 349 -8.33 -18.12 -19.01
C LEU A 349 -9.48 -19.11 -18.79
N GLN A 350 -9.26 -20.42 -18.89
CA GLN A 350 -10.27 -21.45 -18.61
C GLN A 350 -10.54 -21.64 -17.12
N ARG A 351 -9.56 -21.43 -16.22
CA ARG A 351 -9.80 -21.44 -14.75
C ARG A 351 -10.40 -20.14 -14.23
N ALA A 352 -10.12 -18.99 -14.84
CA ALA A 352 -10.81 -17.74 -14.52
C ALA A 352 -12.26 -17.75 -15.05
N ALA A 353 -12.49 -18.28 -16.27
CA ALA A 353 -13.83 -18.57 -16.77
C ALA A 353 -14.53 -19.67 -15.94
N GLY A 354 -13.78 -20.68 -15.47
CA GLY A 354 -14.28 -21.74 -14.60
C GLY A 354 -14.54 -21.32 -13.15
N ALA A 355 -13.85 -20.31 -12.64
CA ALA A 355 -14.07 -19.71 -11.32
C ALA A 355 -15.19 -18.64 -11.36
N ALA A 356 -15.38 -17.97 -12.49
CA ALA A 356 -16.59 -17.21 -12.78
C ALA A 356 -17.82 -18.13 -13.00
N ALA A 357 -17.59 -19.40 -13.34
CA ALA A 357 -18.60 -20.46 -13.44
C ALA A 357 -18.64 -21.41 -12.21
N ALA A 358 -17.91 -21.10 -11.13
CA ALA A 358 -18.03 -21.85 -9.89
C ALA A 358 -19.44 -21.62 -9.32
N PRO A 359 -20.15 -22.66 -8.87
CA PRO A 359 -21.56 -22.54 -8.51
C PRO A 359 -21.73 -21.52 -7.39
N LEU A 360 -22.77 -20.69 -7.53
CA LEU A 360 -23.27 -19.67 -6.59
C LEU A 360 -23.52 -20.18 -5.15
N SER A 361 -23.18 -21.42 -4.80
CA SER A 361 -23.62 -22.11 -3.59
C SER A 361 -23.13 -21.47 -2.29
N SER A 362 -21.90 -20.92 -2.23
CA SER A 362 -21.42 -20.22 -1.03
C SER A 362 -21.98 -18.79 -0.91
N ALA A 363 -22.37 -18.18 -2.04
CA ALA A 363 -23.06 -16.88 -2.05
C ALA A 363 -24.55 -17.04 -1.71
N GLU A 364 -25.17 -18.15 -2.10
CA GLU A 364 -26.56 -18.51 -1.76
C GLU A 364 -26.76 -18.69 -0.25
N GLU A 365 -25.84 -19.35 0.46
CA GLU A 365 -25.93 -19.48 1.93
C GLU A 365 -25.78 -18.12 2.65
N LEU A 366 -25.01 -17.19 2.08
CA LEU A 366 -24.72 -15.89 2.68
C LEU A 366 -25.76 -14.80 2.33
N LEU A 367 -26.27 -14.80 1.11
CA LEU A 367 -27.17 -13.78 0.60
C LEU A 367 -28.62 -14.25 0.53
N GLY A 368 -28.89 -15.56 0.67
CA GLY A 368 -30.20 -16.15 0.41
C GLY A 368 -31.36 -15.52 1.18
N ASP A 369 -31.19 -15.23 2.48
CA ASP A 369 -32.24 -14.58 3.28
C ASP A 369 -32.48 -13.12 2.85
N TYR A 370 -31.41 -12.39 2.57
CA TYR A 370 -31.46 -11.00 2.11
C TYR A 370 -32.07 -10.87 0.71
N TYR A 371 -31.71 -11.80 -0.16
CA TYR A 371 -32.23 -11.90 -1.51
C TYR A 371 -33.71 -12.25 -1.50
N ARG A 372 -34.13 -13.25 -0.71
CA ARG A 372 -35.54 -13.58 -0.52
C ARG A 372 -36.34 -12.39 0.00
N ARG A 373 -35.86 -11.72 1.04
CA ARG A 373 -36.50 -10.52 1.59
C ARG A 373 -36.67 -9.41 0.54
N LEU A 374 -35.63 -9.14 -0.24
CA LEU A 374 -35.68 -8.16 -1.34
C LEU A 374 -36.75 -8.53 -2.37
N VAL A 375 -36.73 -9.78 -2.85
CA VAL A 375 -37.66 -10.30 -3.86
C VAL A 375 -39.09 -10.31 -3.35
N ASP A 376 -39.34 -10.74 -2.12
CA ASP A 376 -40.67 -10.79 -1.52
C ASP A 376 -41.23 -9.39 -1.31
N THR A 377 -40.42 -8.44 -0.82
CA THR A 377 -40.85 -7.04 -0.66
C THR A 377 -41.19 -6.40 -2.01
N LEU A 378 -40.37 -6.66 -3.03
CA LEU A 378 -40.66 -6.18 -4.39
C LEU A 378 -41.90 -6.86 -4.96
N LYS A 379 -42.12 -8.15 -4.72
CA LYS A 379 -43.32 -8.87 -5.18
C LYS A 379 -44.62 -8.26 -4.65
N GLU A 380 -44.63 -7.81 -3.41
CA GLU A 380 -45.81 -7.23 -2.78
C GLU A 380 -46.06 -5.77 -3.22
N ILE A 381 -45.01 -5.00 -3.49
CA ILE A 381 -45.06 -3.52 -3.53
C ILE A 381 -44.71 -2.94 -4.93
N ASN A 382 -44.44 -3.81 -5.92
CA ASN A 382 -44.05 -3.43 -7.28
C ASN A 382 -45.15 -3.70 -8.32
N PRO A 383 -46.22 -2.88 -8.40
CA PRO A 383 -47.22 -3.04 -9.45
C PRO A 383 -46.59 -2.76 -10.83
N PRO A 384 -46.96 -3.52 -11.88
CA PRO A 384 -46.33 -3.43 -13.20
C PRO A 384 -46.52 -2.06 -13.87
N ASP A 385 -47.62 -1.36 -13.57
CA ASP A 385 -48.00 -0.10 -14.22
C ASP A 385 -47.33 1.14 -13.60
N LEU A 386 -46.61 0.98 -12.49
CA LEU A 386 -45.94 2.08 -11.82
C LEU A 386 -44.51 2.26 -12.36
N ALA A 387 -44.05 3.49 -12.56
CA ALA A 387 -42.66 3.73 -12.97
C ALA A 387 -41.66 3.27 -11.87
N PRO A 388 -40.53 2.62 -12.22
CA PRO A 388 -39.54 2.14 -11.25
C PRO A 388 -39.07 3.22 -10.25
N GLU A 389 -38.92 4.46 -10.71
CA GLU A 389 -38.54 5.62 -9.89
C GLU A 389 -39.58 5.97 -8.81
N ARG A 390 -40.84 5.60 -9.03
CA ARG A 390 -41.92 5.78 -8.04
C ARG A 390 -42.05 4.60 -7.10
N VAL A 391 -41.62 3.41 -7.51
CA VAL A 391 -41.59 2.21 -6.66
C VAL A 391 -40.55 2.38 -5.55
N VAL A 392 -39.37 2.93 -5.85
CA VAL A 392 -38.31 3.14 -4.85
C VAL A 392 -38.65 4.15 -3.75
N LEU A 393 -39.67 4.98 -3.97
CA LEU A 393 -40.16 5.96 -2.99
C LEU A 393 -41.18 5.36 -2.01
N ARG A 394 -41.64 4.12 -2.22
CA ARG A 394 -42.53 3.44 -1.28
C ARG A 394 -41.77 3.17 0.03
N PRO A 395 -42.34 3.44 1.22
CA PRO A 395 -41.62 3.34 2.49
C PRO A 395 -40.85 2.03 2.69
N GLU A 396 -41.47 0.91 2.29
CA GLU A 396 -40.94 -0.43 2.44
C GLU A 396 -39.75 -0.70 1.50
N ILE A 397 -39.80 -0.18 0.27
CA ILE A 397 -38.70 -0.29 -0.72
C ILE A 397 -37.60 0.73 -0.41
N PHE A 398 -37.98 1.93 0.03
CA PHE A 398 -37.06 2.98 0.43
C PHE A 398 -36.16 2.53 1.58
N ALA A 399 -36.71 1.80 2.54
CA ALA A 399 -35.95 1.20 3.64
C ALA A 399 -34.86 0.23 3.17
N LEU A 400 -35.07 -0.45 2.03
CA LEU A 400 -34.09 -1.35 1.42
C LEU A 400 -33.05 -0.63 0.55
N ARG A 401 -33.20 0.70 0.35
CA ARG A 401 -32.27 1.58 -0.41
C ARG A 401 -32.03 1.13 -1.87
N VAL A 402 -33.02 0.45 -2.44
CA VAL A 402 -33.02 -0.07 -3.82
C VAL A 402 -33.17 1.07 -4.81
N GLU A 403 -32.52 0.95 -5.97
CA GLU A 403 -32.58 1.91 -7.06
C GLU A 403 -33.55 1.50 -8.17
N ALA A 404 -33.99 2.47 -8.97
CA ALA A 404 -34.93 2.24 -10.07
C ALA A 404 -34.45 1.12 -11.03
N ARG A 405 -33.15 1.08 -11.32
CA ARG A 405 -32.56 0.04 -12.18
C ARG A 405 -32.64 -1.37 -11.58
N GLU A 406 -32.62 -1.50 -10.27
CA GLU A 406 -32.75 -2.80 -9.59
C GLU A 406 -34.21 -3.24 -9.51
N VAL A 407 -35.16 -2.30 -9.43
CA VAL A 407 -36.59 -2.57 -9.63
C VAL A 407 -36.86 -3.06 -11.06
N GLU A 408 -36.20 -2.46 -12.05
CA GLU A 408 -36.24 -2.96 -13.43
C GLU A 408 -35.64 -4.36 -13.57
N ALA A 409 -34.51 -4.62 -12.90
CA ALA A 409 -33.88 -5.95 -12.88
C ALA A 409 -34.84 -7.00 -12.35
N TYR A 410 -35.53 -6.72 -11.24
CA TYR A 410 -36.58 -7.57 -10.70
C TYR A 410 -37.69 -7.83 -11.72
N ARG A 411 -38.20 -6.79 -12.37
CA ARG A 411 -39.26 -6.93 -13.37
C ARG A 411 -38.84 -7.74 -14.57
N ARG A 412 -37.57 -7.65 -14.98
CA ARG A 412 -37.01 -8.43 -16.07
C ARG A 412 -36.90 -9.91 -15.66
N VAL A 413 -36.26 -10.20 -14.53
CA VAL A 413 -36.09 -11.59 -14.02
C VAL A 413 -37.41 -12.32 -13.80
N PHE A 414 -38.41 -11.64 -13.24
CA PHE A 414 -39.70 -12.26 -12.86
C PHE A 414 -40.86 -11.94 -13.81
N GLY A 415 -40.60 -11.14 -14.86
CA GLY A 415 -41.58 -10.76 -15.88
C GLY A 415 -41.49 -11.61 -17.13
N LYS A 416 -42.16 -11.14 -18.19
CA LYS A 416 -42.13 -11.75 -19.53
C LYS A 416 -41.41 -10.82 -20.48
N GLY A 417 -40.22 -11.20 -20.93
CA GLY A 417 -39.43 -10.44 -21.90
C GLY A 417 -38.06 -11.05 -22.11
N GLU A 418 -37.44 -10.77 -23.25
CA GLU A 418 -36.07 -11.18 -23.54
C GLU A 418 -35.11 -10.20 -22.85
N HIS A 419 -34.20 -10.72 -22.02
CA HIS A 419 -33.27 -9.94 -21.23
C HIS A 419 -32.07 -10.79 -20.83
N ASP A 420 -30.97 -10.14 -20.46
CA ASP A 420 -29.80 -10.81 -19.91
C ASP A 420 -30.06 -11.23 -18.47
N ARG A 421 -30.54 -12.46 -18.29
CA ARG A 421 -30.91 -13.00 -16.98
C ARG A 421 -29.73 -13.02 -16.00
N GLU A 422 -28.49 -13.18 -16.47
CA GLU A 422 -27.31 -13.22 -15.60
C GLU A 422 -26.98 -11.83 -15.04
N LEU A 423 -27.05 -10.81 -15.90
CA LEU A 423 -26.90 -9.41 -15.48
C LEU A 423 -27.99 -9.01 -14.49
N GLU A 424 -29.26 -9.28 -14.82
CA GLU A 424 -30.36 -8.85 -13.96
C GLU A 424 -30.33 -9.55 -12.60
N GLN A 425 -30.02 -10.84 -12.57
CA GLN A 425 -29.83 -11.61 -11.34
C GLN A 425 -28.67 -11.04 -10.50
N PHE A 426 -27.54 -10.71 -11.13
CA PHE A 426 -26.39 -10.10 -10.46
C PHE A 426 -26.73 -8.76 -9.81
N LEU A 427 -27.51 -7.91 -10.48
CA LEU A 427 -27.92 -6.61 -9.91
C LEU A 427 -28.79 -6.78 -8.66
N LEU A 428 -29.67 -7.78 -8.65
CA LEU A 428 -30.49 -8.10 -7.48
C LEU A 428 -29.66 -8.69 -6.32
N GLU A 429 -28.70 -9.55 -6.64
CA GLU A 429 -27.76 -10.09 -5.65
C GLU A 429 -26.88 -8.99 -5.03
N SER A 430 -26.42 -8.04 -5.85
CA SER A 430 -25.70 -6.86 -5.38
C SER A 430 -26.57 -6.00 -4.46
N ALA A 431 -27.84 -5.80 -4.80
CA ALA A 431 -28.77 -5.08 -3.94
C ALA A 431 -28.96 -5.79 -2.58
N ALA A 432 -29.12 -7.12 -2.59
CA ALA A 432 -29.22 -7.94 -1.38
C ALA A 432 -27.95 -7.84 -0.51
N LEU A 433 -26.77 -7.85 -1.14
CA LEU A 433 -25.49 -7.67 -0.46
C LEU A 433 -25.41 -6.30 0.22
N ARG A 434 -25.89 -5.22 -0.42
CA ARG A 434 -25.94 -3.89 0.22
C ARG A 434 -26.89 -3.84 1.41
N ILE A 435 -28.04 -4.53 1.35
CA ILE A 435 -28.96 -4.61 2.50
C ILE A 435 -28.23 -5.25 3.68
N ARG A 436 -27.55 -6.38 3.46
CA ARG A 436 -26.74 -7.04 4.48
C ARG A 436 -25.63 -6.15 5.03
N ILE A 437 -24.89 -5.47 4.16
CA ILE A 437 -23.81 -4.56 4.56
C ILE A 437 -24.33 -3.46 5.51
N ASN A 438 -25.49 -2.87 5.17
CA ASN A 438 -26.07 -1.80 5.97
C ASN A 438 -26.59 -2.32 7.33
N GLU A 439 -27.17 -3.51 7.40
CA GLU A 439 -27.57 -4.14 8.67
C GLU A 439 -26.37 -4.46 9.55
N GLU A 440 -25.31 -5.08 8.99
CA GLU A 440 -24.09 -5.37 9.74
C GLU A 440 -23.38 -4.11 10.24
N ALA A 441 -23.41 -3.03 9.44
CA ALA A 441 -22.87 -1.74 9.86
C ALA A 441 -23.69 -1.16 11.03
N HIS A 442 -25.02 -1.30 10.99
CA HIS A 442 -25.90 -0.88 12.07
C HIS A 442 -25.68 -1.71 13.35
N ASP A 443 -25.62 -3.04 13.23
CA ASP A 443 -25.33 -3.97 14.33
C ASP A 443 -23.99 -3.66 15.00
N ILE A 444 -22.95 -3.36 14.21
CA ILE A 444 -21.64 -2.99 14.76
C ILE A 444 -21.70 -1.61 15.42
N SER A 445 -22.40 -0.65 14.82
CA SER A 445 -22.51 0.70 15.39
C SER A 445 -23.25 0.69 16.73
N SER A 446 -24.36 -0.05 16.84
CA SER A 446 -25.12 -0.17 18.10
C SER A 446 -24.30 -0.86 19.19
N LEU A 447 -23.53 -1.91 18.85
CA LEU A 447 -22.62 -2.57 19.79
C LEU A 447 -21.51 -1.64 20.29
N LEU A 448 -20.97 -0.78 19.43
CA LEU A 448 -19.93 0.20 19.76
C LEU A 448 -20.44 1.34 20.66
N ASP A 449 -21.72 1.68 20.56
CA ASP A 449 -22.35 2.73 21.37
C ASP A 449 -22.77 2.23 22.77
N GLU A 450 -23.16 0.95 22.90
CA GLU A 450 -23.66 0.38 24.17
C GLU A 450 -22.58 -0.30 25.01
N THR A 451 -21.49 -0.79 24.41
CA THR A 451 -20.46 -1.53 25.13
C THR A 451 -19.07 -1.26 24.58
N SER A 452 -18.11 -0.93 25.45
CA SER A 452 -16.67 -0.92 25.11
C SER A 452 -16.15 -2.35 24.96
N VAL A 453 -16.68 -3.08 23.99
CA VAL A 453 -16.41 -4.50 23.74
C VAL A 453 -15.42 -4.70 22.59
N THR A 454 -14.56 -5.67 22.83
CA THR A 454 -13.47 -6.20 22.04
C THR A 454 -13.90 -6.75 20.68
N GLY A 455 -13.08 -6.54 19.64
CA GLY A 455 -13.29 -6.99 18.24
C GLY A 455 -13.35 -8.50 17.98
N ASP A 456 -13.71 -9.30 18.99
CA ASP A 456 -13.84 -10.76 18.94
C ASP A 456 -15.31 -11.22 18.84
N ALA A 457 -16.28 -10.29 18.76
CA ALA A 457 -17.69 -10.65 18.59
C ALA A 457 -17.96 -11.23 17.19
N ILE A 458 -18.86 -12.22 17.11
CA ILE A 458 -19.24 -12.94 15.88
C ILE A 458 -19.66 -11.97 14.76
N VAL A 459 -20.27 -10.84 15.12
CA VAL A 459 -20.70 -9.78 14.18
C VAL A 459 -19.51 -9.21 13.38
N PHE A 460 -18.33 -9.05 13.99
CA PHE A 460 -17.13 -8.60 13.27
C PHE A 460 -16.55 -9.67 12.34
N ALA A 461 -16.65 -10.96 12.68
CA ALA A 461 -16.24 -12.05 11.78
C ALA A 461 -17.20 -12.14 10.57
N ARG A 462 -18.51 -12.00 10.82
CA ARG A 462 -19.55 -11.96 9.78
C ARG A 462 -19.34 -10.79 8.83
N ALA A 463 -19.09 -9.59 9.36
CA ALA A 463 -18.81 -8.39 8.57
C ALA A 463 -17.57 -8.51 7.69
N ARG A 464 -16.51 -9.16 8.18
CA ARG A 464 -15.30 -9.43 7.38
C ARG A 464 -15.54 -10.41 6.23
N LEU A 465 -16.42 -11.39 6.41
CA LEU A 465 -16.83 -12.28 5.33
C LEU A 465 -17.64 -11.52 4.28
N THR A 466 -18.60 -10.69 4.71
CA THR A 466 -19.39 -9.82 3.83
C THR A 466 -18.51 -8.86 3.03
N CYS A 467 -17.46 -8.29 3.65
CA CYS A 467 -16.47 -7.45 2.97
C CYS A 467 -15.78 -8.18 1.81
N ARG A 468 -15.34 -9.44 2.02
CA ARG A 468 -14.72 -10.25 0.96
C ARG A 468 -15.68 -10.54 -0.19
N THR A 469 -16.95 -10.80 0.11
CA THR A 469 -17.98 -10.96 -0.92
C THR A 469 -18.22 -9.66 -1.70
N ALA A 470 -18.19 -8.50 -1.02
CA ALA A 470 -18.32 -7.20 -1.66
C ALA A 470 -17.18 -6.88 -2.64
N ASP A 471 -15.93 -7.23 -2.30
CA ASP A 471 -14.80 -7.08 -3.22
C ASP A 471 -15.00 -7.88 -4.51
N ALA A 472 -15.48 -9.13 -4.42
CA ALA A 472 -15.78 -9.95 -5.60
C ALA A 472 -16.88 -9.34 -6.47
N TYR A 473 -17.92 -8.76 -5.87
CA TYR A 473 -19.00 -8.09 -6.59
C TYR A 473 -18.52 -6.79 -7.25
N LEU A 474 -17.67 -6.01 -6.59
CA LEU A 474 -17.06 -4.81 -7.19
C LEU A 474 -16.21 -5.14 -8.42
N TRP A 475 -15.49 -6.27 -8.39
CA TRP A 475 -14.77 -6.76 -9.56
C TRP A 475 -15.72 -7.17 -10.69
N ARG A 476 -16.79 -7.92 -10.37
CA ARG A 476 -17.81 -8.31 -11.36
C ARG A 476 -18.50 -7.09 -12.00
N PHE A 477 -18.75 -6.03 -11.22
CA PHE A 477 -19.25 -4.76 -11.77
C PHE A 477 -18.30 -4.14 -12.80
N ASN A 478 -16.97 -4.22 -12.62
CA ASN A 478 -16.02 -3.70 -13.60
C ASN A 478 -16.12 -4.45 -14.94
N ASN A 479 -16.27 -5.78 -14.90
CA ASN A 479 -16.39 -6.59 -16.11
C ASN A 479 -17.68 -6.27 -16.86
N VAL A 480 -18.81 -6.23 -16.14
CA VAL A 480 -20.11 -5.86 -16.72
C VAL A 480 -20.07 -4.45 -17.32
N LEU A 481 -19.40 -3.50 -16.65
CA LEU A 481 -19.22 -2.15 -17.21
C LEU A 481 -18.43 -2.16 -18.51
N GLN A 482 -17.33 -2.92 -18.58
CA GLN A 482 -16.55 -3.07 -19.80
C GLN A 482 -17.36 -3.69 -20.93
N GLU A 483 -18.14 -4.73 -20.65
CA GLU A 483 -19.04 -5.37 -21.62
C GLU A 483 -20.08 -4.39 -22.17
N GLN A 484 -20.75 -3.63 -21.30
CA GLN A 484 -21.75 -2.64 -21.73
C GLN A 484 -21.11 -1.46 -22.49
N MET A 485 -19.89 -1.07 -22.13
CA MET A 485 -19.13 -0.04 -22.86
C MET A 485 -18.78 -0.52 -24.27
N MET A 486 -18.34 -1.77 -24.42
CA MET A 486 -18.06 -2.38 -25.72
C MET A 486 -19.33 -2.55 -26.57
N ALA A 487 -20.46 -2.83 -25.94
CA ALA A 487 -21.78 -2.87 -26.59
C ALA A 487 -22.33 -1.47 -26.95
N GLY A 488 -21.66 -0.39 -26.54
CA GLY A 488 -22.08 0.99 -26.83
C GLY A 488 -23.30 1.47 -26.03
N ASN A 489 -23.73 0.73 -25.01
CA ASN A 489 -24.92 1.06 -24.22
C ASN A 489 -24.61 2.05 -23.09
N MET A 490 -24.35 3.30 -23.46
CA MET A 490 -23.92 4.34 -22.52
C MET A 490 -24.95 4.68 -21.43
N ALA A 491 -26.24 4.42 -21.66
CA ALA A 491 -27.27 4.61 -20.64
C ALA A 491 -27.16 3.55 -19.55
N GLU A 492 -27.00 2.29 -19.94
CA GLU A 492 -26.81 1.16 -19.03
C GLU A 492 -25.49 1.28 -18.26
N CYS A 493 -24.39 1.68 -18.94
CA CYS A 493 -23.11 1.95 -18.27
C CYS A 493 -23.24 2.95 -17.11
N ARG A 494 -24.00 4.04 -17.31
CA ARG A 494 -24.23 5.03 -16.25
C ARG A 494 -24.98 4.44 -15.07
N GLN A 495 -26.04 3.67 -15.34
CA GLN A 495 -26.83 3.04 -14.29
C GLN A 495 -26.01 2.01 -13.50
N ILE A 496 -25.25 1.15 -14.18
CA ILE A 496 -24.39 0.15 -13.54
C ILE A 496 -23.26 0.82 -12.74
N GLN A 497 -22.67 1.90 -13.26
CA GLN A 497 -21.63 2.65 -12.54
C GLN A 497 -22.19 3.29 -11.26
N LEU A 498 -23.43 3.80 -11.28
CA LEU A 498 -24.10 4.30 -10.08
C LEU A 498 -24.29 3.19 -9.03
N LEU A 499 -24.75 2.01 -9.46
CA LEU A 499 -24.93 0.86 -8.56
C LEU A 499 -23.60 0.40 -7.94
N ARG A 500 -22.54 0.34 -8.74
CA ARG A 500 -21.17 0.05 -8.29
C ARG A 500 -20.68 1.06 -7.25
N MET A 501 -20.84 2.36 -7.51
CA MET A 501 -20.41 3.42 -6.58
C MET A 501 -21.18 3.34 -5.24
N ARG A 502 -22.46 2.95 -5.28
CA ARG A 502 -23.25 2.76 -4.05
C ARG A 502 -22.81 1.55 -3.25
N LEU A 503 -22.55 0.41 -3.91
CA LEU A 503 -21.98 -0.75 -3.25
C LEU A 503 -20.64 -0.38 -2.61
N MET A 504 -19.76 0.30 -3.34
CA MET A 504 -18.45 0.74 -2.85
C MET A 504 -18.56 1.66 -1.62
N ARG A 505 -19.50 2.61 -1.63
CA ARG A 505 -19.74 3.50 -0.49
C ARG A 505 -20.19 2.73 0.75
N ASP A 506 -21.21 1.89 0.63
CA ASP A 506 -21.76 1.16 1.77
C ASP A 506 -20.73 0.14 2.30
N TYR A 507 -20.03 -0.54 1.38
CA TYR A 507 -18.90 -1.43 1.69
C TYR A 507 -17.79 -0.73 2.46
N SER A 508 -17.35 0.45 2.02
CA SER A 508 -16.29 1.22 2.68
C SER A 508 -16.68 1.58 4.13
N GLY A 509 -17.95 1.88 4.37
CA GLY A 509 -18.49 2.15 5.71
C GLY A 509 -18.39 0.93 6.62
N LEU A 510 -18.86 -0.23 6.16
CA LEU A 510 -18.75 -1.49 6.90
C LEU A 510 -17.29 -1.90 7.12
N TRP A 511 -16.43 -1.74 6.12
CA TRP A 511 -15.02 -2.05 6.23
C TRP A 511 -14.37 -1.22 7.35
N LEU A 512 -14.63 0.09 7.40
CA LEU A 512 -14.13 0.92 8.48
C LEU A 512 -14.64 0.44 9.85
N LEU A 513 -15.91 0.07 9.97
CA LEU A 513 -16.46 -0.42 11.24
C LEU A 513 -15.92 -1.80 11.64
N ALA A 514 -15.79 -2.72 10.70
CA ALA A 514 -15.36 -4.09 10.94
C ALA A 514 -13.89 -4.19 11.33
N PHE A 515 -13.05 -3.27 10.84
CA PHE A 515 -11.60 -3.31 11.03
C PHE A 515 -11.06 -2.23 12.00
N LYS A 516 -11.87 -1.23 12.42
CA LYS A 516 -11.46 -0.15 13.37
C LYS A 516 -11.19 -0.60 14.82
N PRO A 517 -11.93 -1.54 15.44
CA PRO A 517 -11.65 -2.01 16.81
C PRO A 517 -10.26 -2.65 16.98
N LEU A 518 -9.66 -3.13 15.88
CA LEU A 518 -8.31 -3.71 15.88
C LEU A 518 -7.20 -2.65 16.02
N TYR A 519 -7.49 -1.37 15.73
CA TYR A 519 -6.52 -0.27 15.89
C TYR A 519 -6.47 0.33 17.31
N LYS A 520 -7.45 0.05 18.19
CA LYS A 520 -7.50 0.59 19.57
C LYS A 520 -6.92 -0.34 20.65
N ARG A 521 -6.51 -1.58 20.34
CA ARG A 521 -5.89 -2.51 21.31
C ARG A 521 -4.38 -2.26 21.47
N GLN A 522 -4.01 -1.23 22.23
CA GLN A 522 -2.80 -1.25 23.07
C GLN A 522 -3.26 -1.20 24.53
N PRO A 523 -3.16 -2.29 25.31
CA PRO A 523 -3.22 -2.18 26.75
C PRO A 523 -1.88 -1.62 27.26
N ILE A 524 -1.93 -0.44 27.86
CA ILE A 524 -0.88 0.08 28.74
C ILE A 524 -0.87 -0.81 29.98
N GLY A 525 0.27 -1.46 30.24
CA GLY A 525 0.70 -1.89 31.57
C GLY A 525 -0.08 -3.02 32.25
N GLY A 526 0.40 -4.25 32.08
CA GLY A 526 0.36 -5.21 33.18
C GLY A 526 1.43 -4.83 34.19
N THR A 527 1.02 -4.20 35.29
CA THR A 527 1.86 -4.00 36.48
C THR A 527 2.10 -5.34 37.18
N LEU A 528 3.36 -5.56 37.53
CA LEU A 528 3.80 -6.50 38.55
C LEU A 528 2.96 -6.38 39.83
N ALA A 529 2.33 -7.48 40.23
CA ALA A 529 2.16 -7.96 41.59
C ALA A 529 1.94 -9.47 41.54
#